data_AF-A0A3D3YZD4-F1
#
_entry.id   AF-A0A3D3YZD4-F1
#
_cell.length_a   1.000
_cell.length_b   1.000
_cell.length_c   1.000
_cell.angle_alpha   90.00
_cell.angle_beta   90.00
_cell.angle_gamma   90.00
#
_symmetry.space_group_name_H-M   'P 1'
#
loop_
_entity.id
_entity.type
_entity.pdbx_description
1 polymer ?
#
loop_
_entity_poly.entity_id
_entity_poly.type
_entity_poly.pdbx_seq_one_letter_code
_entity_poly.pdbx_strand_id
1 'polypeptide(L)'
;MSDVLKAKINKRFVDSAMPPETGDTRIWDIELRGFMLRISSSGRKTYCVKYRVNRQQRWMTIGEHGLPWTPEAARNRAREVITEATKGVDLSETPSERVKALAGKGGLVIAKAMRDATIGQLFEMYFRDGPSDKPLKRESSWSVDATSYKRHIKPLLDDVI
;
A
#
# COMPACT_ATOMS: atom_id res chain seq x y z
N MET A 1 5.32 14.39 -30.39
CA MET A 1 5.33 14.73 -28.94
C MET A 1 3.92 14.48 -28.45
N SER A 2 3.71 13.44 -27.63
CA SER A 2 2.39 13.15 -27.07
C SER A 2 1.98 14.31 -26.17
N ASP A 3 0.90 14.99 -26.53
CA ASP A 3 0.44 16.16 -25.81
C ASP A 3 -0.05 15.73 -24.42
N VAL A 4 0.56 16.27 -23.38
CA VAL A 4 0.28 15.88 -21.99
C VAL A 4 -0.80 16.82 -21.48
N LEU A 5 -2.03 16.31 -21.34
CA LEU A 5 -3.15 17.07 -20.81
C LEU A 5 -2.86 17.51 -19.36
N LYS A 6 -2.90 18.82 -19.12
CA LYS A 6 -2.67 19.45 -17.82
C LYS A 6 -3.84 20.38 -17.48
N ALA A 7 -4.38 20.27 -16.27
CA ALA A 7 -5.44 21.14 -15.79
C ALA A 7 -5.41 21.25 -14.26
N LYS A 8 -6.07 22.27 -13.69
CA LYS A 8 -6.31 22.32 -12.24
C LYS A 8 -7.45 21.36 -11.89
N ILE A 9 -7.13 20.27 -11.18
CA ILE A 9 -8.10 19.26 -10.80
C ILE A 9 -8.91 19.78 -9.62
N ASN A 10 -10.06 20.38 -9.89
CA ASN A 10 -11.02 20.81 -8.88
C ASN A 10 -12.37 20.11 -9.12
N LYS A 11 -13.31 20.26 -8.18
CA LYS A 11 -14.63 19.61 -8.28
C LYS A 11 -15.32 19.90 -9.62
N ARG A 12 -15.37 21.18 -10.02
CA ARG A 12 -15.98 21.61 -11.30
C ARG A 12 -15.33 20.95 -12.52
N PHE A 13 -14.01 20.84 -12.53
CA PHE A 13 -13.26 20.19 -13.60
C PHE A 13 -13.56 18.69 -13.63
N VAL A 14 -13.52 18.04 -12.47
CA VAL A 14 -13.82 16.61 -12.36
C VAL A 14 -15.25 16.33 -12.80
N ASP A 15 -16.23 17.14 -12.40
CA ASP A 15 -17.64 16.97 -12.77
C ASP A 15 -17.86 17.13 -14.28
N SER A 16 -17.21 18.12 -14.91
CA SER A 16 -17.32 18.38 -16.36
C SER A 16 -16.45 17.47 -17.23
N ALA A 17 -15.52 16.72 -16.64
CA ALA A 17 -14.63 15.86 -17.41
C ALA A 17 -15.40 14.67 -18.01
N MET A 18 -15.39 14.59 -19.34
CA MET A 18 -16.05 13.55 -20.10
C MET A 18 -15.16 12.31 -20.27
N PRO A 19 -15.74 11.10 -20.30
CA PRO A 19 -15.01 9.90 -20.63
C PRO A 19 -14.51 9.94 -22.09
N PRO A 20 -13.31 9.41 -22.38
CA PRO A 20 -12.87 9.22 -23.75
C PRO A 20 -13.68 8.13 -24.45
N GLU A 21 -13.75 8.18 -25.78
CA GLU A 21 -14.42 7.15 -26.59
C GLU A 21 -13.78 5.77 -26.44
N THR A 22 -12.45 5.71 -26.28
CA THR A 22 -11.70 4.47 -26.05
C THR A 22 -10.53 4.67 -25.09
N GLY A 23 -10.17 3.62 -24.35
CA GLY A 23 -9.03 3.64 -23.43
C GLY A 23 -9.22 4.53 -22.21
N ASP A 24 -8.13 5.17 -21.77
CA ASP A 24 -8.13 6.07 -20.61
C ASP A 24 -7.46 7.41 -20.92
N THR A 25 -8.09 8.48 -20.44
CA THR A 25 -7.52 9.83 -20.47
C THR A 25 -6.82 10.12 -19.15
N ARG A 26 -5.62 10.71 -19.23
CA ARG A 26 -4.78 11.04 -18.09
C ARG A 26 -4.56 12.54 -18.02
N ILE A 27 -5.07 13.17 -16.97
CA ILE A 27 -5.01 14.62 -16.78
C ILE A 27 -4.13 14.91 -15.58
N TRP A 28 -3.05 15.64 -15.80
CA TRP A 28 -2.10 16.02 -14.76
C TRP A 28 -2.53 17.31 -14.07
N ASP A 29 -2.40 17.34 -12.74
CA ASP A 29 -2.65 18.54 -11.97
C ASP A 29 -1.56 19.58 -12.20
N ILE A 30 -1.96 20.85 -12.34
CA ILE A 30 -1.00 21.96 -12.47
C ILE A 30 -0.45 22.44 -11.12
N GLU A 31 -1.15 22.20 -10.02
CA GLU A 31 -0.73 22.64 -8.68
C GLU A 31 0.21 21.64 -8.01
N LEU A 32 -0.10 20.35 -8.12
CA LEU A 32 0.69 19.28 -7.54
C LEU A 32 1.32 18.40 -8.62
N ARG A 33 2.64 18.57 -8.83
CA ARG A 33 3.40 17.72 -9.75
C ARG A 33 3.30 16.26 -9.33
N GLY A 34 3.00 15.39 -10.30
CA GLY A 34 2.84 13.97 -10.05
C GLY A 34 1.42 13.55 -9.68
N PHE A 35 0.52 14.48 -9.36
CA PHE A 35 -0.89 14.17 -9.13
C PHE A 35 -1.69 14.17 -10.44
N MET A 36 -2.60 13.21 -10.58
CA MET A 36 -3.32 12.94 -11.81
C MET A 36 -4.75 12.46 -11.55
N LEU A 37 -5.65 12.83 -12.45
CA LEU A 37 -6.93 12.17 -12.65
C LEU A 37 -6.86 11.26 -13.88
N ARG A 38 -7.17 9.97 -13.69
CA ARG A 38 -7.40 9.01 -14.76
C ARG A 38 -8.91 8.87 -14.99
N ILE A 39 -9.35 8.98 -16.23
CA ILE A 39 -10.73 8.80 -16.63
C ILE A 39 -10.78 7.65 -17.61
N SER A 40 -11.44 6.55 -17.25
CA SER A 40 -11.66 5.44 -18.18
C SER A 40 -12.80 5.73 -19.13
N SER A 41 -12.82 5.03 -20.27
CA SER A 41 -13.95 5.07 -21.21
C SER A 41 -15.28 4.66 -20.57
N SER A 42 -15.24 3.86 -19.49
CA SER A 42 -16.42 3.52 -18.68
C SER A 42 -16.92 4.65 -17.78
N GLY A 43 -16.27 5.82 -17.78
CA GLY A 43 -16.64 6.97 -16.95
C GLY A 43 -16.08 6.94 -15.53
N ARG A 44 -15.33 5.89 -15.15
CA ARG A 44 -14.71 5.83 -13.82
C ARG A 44 -13.57 6.86 -13.74
N LYS A 45 -13.59 7.61 -12.65
CA LYS A 45 -12.63 8.69 -12.38
C LYS A 45 -11.78 8.25 -11.20
N THR A 46 -10.49 8.07 -11.41
CA THR A 46 -9.56 7.56 -10.38
C THR A 46 -8.41 8.53 -10.18
N TYR A 47 -8.11 8.82 -8.92
CA TYR A 47 -6.97 9.64 -8.54
C TYR A 47 -5.71 8.78 -8.44
N CYS A 48 -4.65 9.22 -9.10
CA CYS A 48 -3.36 8.56 -9.11
C CYS A 48 -2.25 9.57 -8.76
N VAL A 49 -1.18 9.06 -8.16
CA VAL A 49 0.04 9.82 -7.92
C VAL A 49 1.24 9.07 -8.50
N LYS A 50 2.06 9.82 -9.23
CA LYS A 50 3.34 9.39 -9.77
C LYS A 50 4.44 10.09 -8.97
N TYR A 51 5.30 9.31 -8.35
CA TYR A 51 6.39 9.81 -7.52
C TYR A 51 7.67 8.99 -7.73
N ARG A 52 8.74 9.40 -7.06
CA ARG A 52 10.00 8.66 -7.04
C ARG A 52 10.40 8.37 -5.61
N VAL A 53 10.83 7.14 -5.38
CA VAL A 53 11.37 6.67 -4.11
C VAL A 53 12.50 5.70 -4.42
N ASN A 54 13.60 5.74 -3.67
CA ASN A 54 14.75 4.85 -3.86
C ASN A 54 15.27 4.79 -5.32
N ARG A 55 15.31 5.95 -5.99
CA ARG A 55 15.68 6.14 -7.42
C ARG A 55 14.73 5.48 -8.43
N GLN A 56 13.70 4.78 -7.98
CA GLN A 56 12.69 4.16 -8.83
C GLN A 56 11.48 5.08 -9.01
N GLN A 57 10.85 5.00 -10.17
CA GLN A 57 9.60 5.69 -10.46
C GLN A 57 8.44 4.76 -10.11
N ARG A 58 7.51 5.23 -9.27
CA ARG A 58 6.36 4.45 -8.81
C ARG A 58 5.07 5.18 -9.15
N TRP A 59 4.00 4.39 -9.27
CA TRP A 59 2.64 4.83 -9.46
C TRP A 59 1.80 4.26 -8.33
N MET A 60 0.98 5.09 -7.70
CA MET A 60 0.06 4.66 -6.68
C MET A 60 -1.34 5.20 -7.00
N THR A 61 -2.33 4.32 -6.89
CA THR A 61 -3.74 4.70 -6.95
C THR A 61 -4.18 5.14 -5.56
N ILE A 62 -4.73 6.34 -5.46
CA ILE A 62 -5.25 6.90 -4.20
C ILE A 62 -6.67 6.38 -3.97
N GLY A 63 -7.52 6.46 -5.00
CA GLY A 63 -8.90 5.99 -4.92
C GLY A 63 -9.78 6.49 -6.06
N GLU A 64 -10.97 5.93 -6.16
CA GLU A 64 -12.01 6.37 -7.09
C GLU A 64 -12.70 7.64 -6.58
N HIS A 65 -13.12 8.50 -7.51
CA HIS A 65 -13.82 9.73 -7.20
C HIS A 65 -15.19 9.44 -6.56
N GLY A 66 -15.40 10.01 -5.38
CA GLY A 66 -16.59 9.79 -4.55
C GLY A 66 -16.25 10.03 -3.09
N LEU A 67 -17.09 9.59 -2.16
CA LEU A 67 -16.70 9.53 -0.74
C LEU A 67 -15.81 8.30 -0.53
N PRO A 68 -14.66 8.40 0.17
CA PRO A 68 -14.09 9.58 0.86
C PRO A 68 -13.17 10.47 -0.02
N TRP A 69 -12.94 10.11 -1.28
CA TRP A 69 -11.97 10.78 -2.16
C TRP A 69 -12.57 11.92 -3.00
N THR A 70 -12.60 13.11 -2.39
CA THR A 70 -12.79 14.37 -3.11
C THR A 70 -11.49 14.81 -3.81
N PRO A 71 -11.55 15.72 -4.81
CA PRO A 71 -10.34 16.21 -5.47
C PRO A 71 -9.31 16.80 -4.50
N GLU A 72 -9.79 17.51 -3.48
CA GLU A 72 -8.95 18.11 -2.44
C GLU A 72 -8.36 17.05 -1.50
N ALA A 73 -9.18 16.10 -1.02
CA ALA A 73 -8.71 15.01 -0.18
C ALA A 73 -7.67 14.15 -0.91
N ALA A 74 -7.91 13.84 -2.18
CA ALA A 74 -6.97 13.11 -3.01
C ALA A 74 -5.67 13.91 -3.27
N ARG A 75 -5.75 15.24 -3.48
CA ARG A 75 -4.57 16.09 -3.60
C ARG A 75 -3.77 16.11 -2.29
N ASN A 76 -4.43 16.22 -1.14
CA ASN A 76 -3.79 16.16 0.17
C ASN A 76 -3.05 14.83 0.36
N ARG A 77 -3.74 13.71 0.09
CA ARG A 77 -3.14 12.37 0.16
C ARG A 77 -1.96 12.20 -0.80
N ALA A 78 -2.03 12.77 -2.01
CA ALA A 78 -0.90 12.78 -2.94
C ALA A 78 0.31 13.54 -2.40
N ARG A 79 0.11 14.68 -1.72
CA ARG A 79 1.22 15.42 -1.08
C ARG A 79 1.89 14.59 0.02
N GLU A 80 1.10 13.91 0.85
CA GLU A 80 1.63 13.02 1.88
C GLU A 80 2.51 11.93 1.26
N VAL A 81 2.03 11.26 0.21
CA VAL A 81 2.78 10.20 -0.49
C VAL A 81 4.09 10.72 -1.04
N ILE A 82 4.10 11.88 -1.69
CA ILE A 82 5.32 12.49 -2.24
C ILE A 82 6.28 12.87 -1.10
N THR A 83 5.77 13.38 0.01
CA THR A 83 6.57 13.78 1.17
C THR A 83 7.22 12.56 1.84
N GLU A 84 6.47 11.50 2.07
CA GLU A 84 7.00 10.25 2.63
C GLU A 84 7.99 9.56 1.68
N ALA A 85 7.73 9.58 0.38
CA ALA A 85 8.67 9.10 -0.62
C ALA A 85 10.00 9.87 -0.61
N THR A 86 9.97 11.17 -0.32
CA THR A 86 11.18 12.00 -0.16
C THR A 86 11.99 11.58 1.06
N LYS A 87 11.33 11.09 2.11
CA LYS A 87 11.97 10.48 3.29
C LYS A 87 12.42 9.03 3.06
N GLY A 88 12.19 8.47 1.87
CA GLY A 88 12.53 7.09 1.53
C GLY A 88 11.47 6.05 1.90
N VAL A 89 10.31 6.47 2.40
CA VAL A 89 9.20 5.58 2.77
C VAL A 89 8.27 5.41 1.57
N ASP A 90 8.08 4.17 1.12
CA ASP A 90 7.11 3.83 0.08
C ASP A 90 5.75 3.48 0.72
N LEU A 91 4.73 4.30 0.47
CA LEU A 91 3.35 4.07 0.93
C LEU A 91 2.53 3.20 -0.04
N SER A 92 3.05 2.92 -1.24
CA SER A 92 2.39 2.00 -2.18
C SER A 92 2.58 0.54 -1.79
N GLU A 93 3.64 0.25 -1.03
CA GLU A 93 3.93 -1.11 -0.60
C GLU A 93 2.90 -1.56 0.43
N THR A 94 2.02 -2.44 -0.01
CA THR A 94 1.26 -3.30 0.90
C THR A 94 2.22 -4.10 1.79
N PRO A 95 1.82 -4.57 2.98
CA PRO A 95 2.70 -5.38 3.84
C PRO A 95 3.39 -6.54 3.10
N SER A 96 2.72 -7.14 2.11
CA SER A 96 3.26 -8.19 1.25
C SER A 96 4.35 -7.71 0.28
N GLU A 97 4.31 -6.46 -0.18
CA GLU A 97 5.35 -5.85 -1.02
C GLU A 97 6.52 -5.33 -0.19
N ARG A 98 6.27 -4.85 1.03
CA ARG A 98 7.33 -4.54 2.01
C ARG A 98 8.21 -5.75 2.28
N VAL A 99 7.60 -6.93 2.42
CA VAL A 99 8.33 -8.20 2.57
C VAL A 99 9.18 -8.53 1.34
N LYS A 100 8.69 -8.25 0.12
CA LYS A 100 9.48 -8.45 -1.12
C LYS A 100 10.60 -7.42 -1.30
N ALA A 101 10.38 -6.16 -0.90
CA ALA A 101 11.39 -5.10 -0.97
C ALA A 101 12.48 -5.32 0.09
N LEU A 102 12.12 -5.75 1.31
CA LEU A 102 13.07 -6.21 2.31
C LEU A 102 13.90 -7.39 1.78
N ALA A 103 13.29 -8.35 1.09
CA ALA A 103 13.99 -9.50 0.49
C ALA A 103 15.11 -9.10 -0.49
N GLY A 104 15.08 -7.89 -1.05
CA GLY A 104 16.06 -7.43 -2.04
C GLY A 104 17.37 -6.84 -1.50
N LYS A 105 17.45 -6.41 -0.23
CA LYS A 105 18.66 -5.74 0.31
C LYS A 105 19.12 -6.20 1.70
N GLY A 106 18.48 -7.22 2.28
CA GLY A 106 18.85 -7.79 3.58
C GLY A 106 17.89 -8.86 4.09
N GLY A 107 16.71 -8.97 3.48
CA GLY A 107 15.70 -9.98 3.77
C GLY A 107 16.02 -11.38 3.24
N LEU A 108 17.20 -11.61 2.66
CA LEU A 108 17.70 -12.96 2.49
C LEU A 108 17.92 -13.62 3.86
N VAL A 109 18.13 -12.85 4.93
CA VAL A 109 18.15 -13.39 6.30
C VAL A 109 16.76 -13.81 6.75
N ILE A 110 15.70 -13.04 6.47
CA ILE A 110 14.33 -13.37 6.95
C ILE A 110 13.66 -14.44 6.09
N ALA A 111 13.81 -14.39 4.76
CA ALA A 111 13.20 -15.37 3.85
C ALA A 111 13.98 -16.70 3.76
N LYS A 112 15.28 -16.71 4.05
CA LYS A 112 16.03 -17.96 4.27
C LYS A 112 15.73 -18.52 5.67
N ALA A 113 15.68 -17.66 6.70
CA ALA A 113 15.23 -18.09 8.02
C ALA A 113 13.84 -18.71 7.97
N MET A 114 12.87 -18.17 7.21
CA MET A 114 11.52 -18.78 7.13
C MET A 114 11.45 -20.14 6.41
N ARG A 115 12.44 -20.52 5.58
CA ARG A 115 12.51 -21.88 5.03
C ARG A 115 13.19 -22.89 5.96
N ASP A 116 13.93 -22.39 6.95
CA ASP A 116 14.61 -23.19 7.98
C ASP A 116 14.06 -22.88 9.39
N ALA A 117 12.93 -22.16 9.49
CA ALA A 117 12.36 -21.70 10.74
C ALA A 117 11.43 -22.77 11.24
N THR A 118 11.72 -23.26 12.44
CA THR A 118 10.82 -24.21 13.09
C THR A 118 9.47 -23.55 13.35
N ILE A 119 8.41 -24.35 13.45
CA ILE A 119 7.07 -23.86 13.79
C ILE A 119 7.11 -23.01 15.07
N GLY A 120 7.98 -23.32 16.02
CA GLY A 120 8.16 -22.50 17.21
C GLY A 120 8.60 -21.07 16.94
N GLN A 121 9.56 -20.88 16.03
CA GLN A 121 10.06 -19.56 15.64
C GLN A 121 9.00 -18.73 14.91
N LEU A 122 8.15 -19.38 14.10
CA LEU A 122 7.01 -18.72 13.45
C LEU A 122 5.97 -18.23 14.47
N PHE A 123 5.70 -19.02 15.51
CA PHE A 123 4.78 -18.62 16.58
C PHE A 123 5.37 -17.50 17.46
N GLU A 124 6.67 -17.50 17.73
CA GLU A 124 7.33 -16.38 18.42
C GLU A 124 7.19 -15.06 17.66
N MET A 125 7.36 -15.08 16.33
CA MET A 125 7.13 -13.91 15.50
C MET A 125 5.66 -13.49 15.51
N TYR A 126 4.73 -14.44 15.41
CA TYR A 126 3.29 -14.16 15.49
C TYR A 126 2.89 -13.48 16.80
N PHE A 127 3.44 -13.88 17.95
CA PHE A 127 3.15 -13.23 19.22
C PHE A 127 3.85 -11.88 19.41
N ARG A 128 5.02 -11.68 18.78
CA ARG A 128 5.75 -10.41 18.82
C ARG A 128 5.05 -9.32 18.00
N ASP A 129 4.72 -9.64 16.76
CA ASP A 129 4.25 -8.65 15.78
C ASP A 129 2.71 -8.60 15.70
N GLY A 130 2.03 -9.69 16.07
CA GLY A 130 0.58 -9.84 16.02
C GLY A 130 -0.22 -8.73 16.72
N PRO A 131 0.15 -8.26 17.93
CA PRO A 131 -0.55 -7.16 18.59
C PRO A 131 -0.54 -5.85 17.78
N SER A 132 0.52 -5.61 17.00
CA SER A 132 0.63 -4.44 16.13
C SER A 132 -0.20 -4.59 14.86
N ASP A 133 -0.26 -5.81 14.29
CA ASP A 133 -1.00 -6.09 13.06
C ASP A 133 -2.52 -6.21 13.27
N LYS A 134 -2.94 -6.61 14.48
CA LYS A 134 -4.36 -6.81 14.84
C LYS A 134 -4.70 -6.07 16.15
N PRO A 135 -4.70 -4.73 16.14
CA PRO A 135 -4.86 -3.91 17.36
C PRO A 135 -6.24 -4.05 18.02
N LEU A 136 -7.25 -4.55 17.27
CA LEU A 136 -8.61 -4.76 17.77
C LEU A 136 -8.79 -6.10 18.51
N LYS A 137 -7.80 -7.00 18.46
CA LYS A 137 -7.88 -8.29 19.13
C LYS A 137 -7.60 -8.12 20.62
N ARG A 138 -8.56 -8.55 21.45
CA ARG A 138 -8.48 -8.47 22.92
C ARG A 138 -7.26 -9.22 23.46
N GLU A 139 -6.63 -8.67 24.49
CA GLU A 139 -5.48 -9.29 25.18
C GLU A 139 -5.79 -10.71 25.66
N SER A 140 -6.99 -10.95 26.20
CA SER A 140 -7.42 -12.29 26.62
C SER A 140 -7.43 -13.31 25.48
N SER A 141 -7.72 -12.87 24.25
CA SER A 141 -7.67 -13.74 23.07
C SER A 141 -6.24 -14.08 22.67
N TRP A 142 -5.29 -13.15 22.85
CA TRP A 142 -3.86 -13.45 22.65
C TRP A 142 -3.34 -14.45 23.68
N SER A 143 -3.79 -14.36 24.93
CA SER A 143 -3.45 -15.33 25.97
C SER A 143 -3.99 -16.73 25.68
N VAL A 144 -5.19 -16.83 25.08
CA VAL A 144 -5.76 -18.12 24.63
C VAL A 144 -4.92 -18.71 23.49
N ASP A 145 -4.56 -17.91 22.49
CA ASP A 145 -3.67 -18.35 21.41
C ASP A 145 -2.33 -18.86 21.97
N ALA A 146 -1.72 -18.14 22.91
CA ALA A 146 -0.47 -18.52 23.55
C ALA A 146 -0.59 -19.84 24.32
N THR A 147 -1.74 -20.06 24.96
CA THR A 147 -2.03 -21.31 25.67
C THR A 147 -2.22 -22.48 24.70
N SER A 148 -2.96 -22.25 23.61
CA SER A 148 -3.20 -23.25 22.56
C SER A 148 -1.89 -23.70 21.91
N TYR A 149 -1.03 -22.74 21.57
CA TYR A 149 0.30 -23.02 21.05
C TYR A 149 1.12 -23.87 22.02
N LYS A 150 1.28 -23.42 23.27
CA LYS A 150 2.10 -24.12 24.28
C LYS A 150 1.60 -25.54 24.58
N ARG A 151 0.29 -25.76 24.63
CA ARG A 151 -0.31 -27.04 25.05
C ARG A 151 -0.51 -28.04 23.93
N HIS A 152 -0.80 -27.57 22.72
CA HIS A 152 -1.29 -28.44 21.65
C HIS A 152 -0.42 -28.44 20.40
N ILE A 153 0.26 -27.34 20.12
CA ILE A 153 1.04 -27.20 18.88
C ILE A 153 2.51 -27.49 19.16
N LYS A 154 3.07 -26.83 20.18
CA LYS A 154 4.46 -26.97 20.60
C LYS A 154 4.86 -28.44 20.82
N PRO A 155 4.13 -29.26 21.60
CA PRO A 155 4.57 -30.63 21.87
C PRO A 155 4.60 -31.55 20.64
N LEU A 156 3.90 -31.18 19.56
CA LEU A 156 3.74 -32.02 18.37
C LEU A 156 4.61 -31.57 17.19
N LEU A 157 4.92 -30.28 17.11
CA LEU A 157 5.36 -29.65 15.87
C LEU A 157 6.52 -28.65 16.06
N ASP A 158 7.03 -28.41 17.27
CA ASP A 158 7.98 -27.31 17.53
C ASP A 158 9.24 -27.33 16.67
N ASP A 159 9.70 -28.52 16.26
CA ASP A 159 10.95 -28.77 15.52
C ASP A 159 10.71 -29.15 14.03
N VAL A 160 9.47 -29.10 13.55
CA VAL A 160 9.12 -29.50 12.18
C VAL A 160 9.15 -28.28 11.25
N ILE A 161 9.75 -28.46 10.06
CA ILE A 161 9.88 -27.46 8.98
C ILE A 161 9.37 -28.08 7.68
#